data_AF-A0A1C0Y8A6-F1
#
_entry.id   AF-A0A1C0Y8A6-F1
#
_cell.length_a   1.000
_cell.length_b   1.000
_cell.length_c   1.000
_cell.angle_alpha   90.00
_cell.angle_beta   90.00
_cell.angle_gamma   90.00
#
_symmetry.space_group_name_H-M   'P 1'
#
loop_
_entity.id
_entity.type
_entity.pdbx_description
1 polymer ?
#
loop_
_entity_poly.entity_id
_entity_poly.type
_entity_poly.pdbx_seq_one_letter_code
_entity_poly.pdbx_strand_id
1 'polypeptide(L)'
;MIKKQLIMENALELFAKQGIEATSIQQITERSGISKGAFYLSFKSKEELILAIVDYFMANTVADIDRIVKEYSHSSELLYHYFYTMFSMFEQHADFAKVLMMDLPKTVSETLFKRLHYFNGLVVDKLFTIVDVQFPTLQSDMRADIVHVIRGLIGIYTDCFFHTNERVDLHHLCTSIVEKVTVLAEHTTIPSVHKSHLYRNAELEERSLDEVQQLIEQLEQELPAGIARDSLALLAKELSEPSLPPAVVEGLLQNLYLTKETKWLVVFLRPHLQA
;
A
#
# COMPACT_ATOMS: atom_id res chain seq x y z
N MET A 1 5.03 -14.34 12.17
CA MET A 1 4.19 -13.20 11.75
C MET A 1 3.21 -12.78 12.84
N ILE A 2 2.70 -13.74 13.62
CA ILE A 2 1.68 -13.51 14.67
C ILE A 2 2.09 -12.40 15.65
N LYS A 3 3.36 -12.28 16.07
CA LYS A 3 3.73 -11.36 17.15
C LYS A 3 3.86 -9.90 16.71
N LYS A 4 4.59 -9.60 15.62
CA LYS A 4 4.65 -8.22 15.08
C LYS A 4 3.29 -7.76 14.59
N GLN A 5 2.57 -8.62 13.87
CA GLN A 5 1.25 -8.29 13.37
C GLN A 5 0.26 -8.05 14.51
N LEU A 6 0.27 -8.87 15.57
CA LEU A 6 -0.54 -8.64 16.77
C LEU A 6 -0.20 -7.30 17.44
N ILE A 7 1.08 -6.93 17.53
CA ILE A 7 1.49 -5.63 18.08
C ILE A 7 0.96 -4.49 17.20
N MET A 8 1.07 -4.62 15.86
CA MET A 8 0.56 -3.64 14.90
C MET A 8 -0.95 -3.47 15.00
N GLU A 9 -1.71 -4.57 15.02
CA GLU A 9 -3.17 -4.57 15.14
C GLU A 9 -3.62 -3.95 16.46
N ASN A 10 -3.04 -4.36 17.59
CA ASN A 10 -3.38 -3.80 18.90
C ASN A 10 -2.99 -2.32 19.04
N ALA A 11 -1.86 -1.92 18.47
CA ALA A 11 -1.45 -0.52 18.47
C ALA A 11 -2.40 0.33 17.63
N LEU A 12 -2.81 -0.17 16.47
CA LEU A 12 -3.76 0.49 15.58
C LEU A 12 -5.09 0.76 16.26
N GLU A 13 -5.65 -0.24 16.95
CA GLU A 13 -6.90 -0.09 17.70
C GLU A 13 -6.78 0.94 18.83
N LEU A 14 -5.62 1.03 19.49
CA LEU A 14 -5.37 2.05 20.50
C LEU A 14 -5.26 3.43 19.85
N PHE A 15 -4.49 3.56 18.78
CA PHE A 15 -4.36 4.82 18.04
C PHE A 15 -5.71 5.33 17.55
N ALA A 16 -6.59 4.47 17.03
CA ALA A 16 -7.91 4.86 16.53
C ALA A 16 -8.87 5.34 17.64
N LYS A 17 -8.66 4.86 18.88
CA LYS A 17 -9.49 5.18 20.05
C LYS A 17 -9.07 6.46 20.76
N GLN A 18 -7.77 6.66 20.95
CA GLN A 18 -7.27 7.73 21.82
C GLN A 18 -6.15 8.57 21.19
N GLY A 19 -5.78 8.29 19.94
CA GLY A 19 -4.74 9.01 19.23
C GLY A 19 -3.34 8.41 19.38
N ILE A 20 -2.42 8.82 18.51
CA ILE A 20 -1.04 8.32 18.49
C ILE A 20 -0.26 8.87 19.69
N GLU A 21 -0.38 10.17 19.98
CA GLU A 21 0.39 10.83 21.04
C GLU A 21 0.03 10.27 22.42
N ALA A 22 -1.26 10.10 22.71
CA ALA A 22 -1.76 9.61 24.00
C ALA A 22 -1.55 8.09 24.20
N THR A 23 -1.07 7.37 23.19
CA THR A 23 -0.80 5.93 23.28
C THR A 23 0.67 5.66 23.59
N SER A 24 0.92 5.02 24.73
CA SER A 24 2.24 4.62 25.21
C SER A 24 2.61 3.19 24.81
N ILE A 25 3.92 2.90 24.74
CA ILE A 25 4.42 1.53 24.52
C ILE A 25 3.91 0.59 25.62
N GLN A 26 3.75 1.07 26.86
CA GLN A 26 3.21 0.27 27.96
C GLN A 26 1.78 -0.23 27.64
N GLN A 27 0.89 0.68 27.22
CA GLN A 27 -0.49 0.31 26.85
C GLN A 27 -0.52 -0.69 25.70
N ILE A 28 0.34 -0.52 24.69
CA ILE A 28 0.46 -1.45 23.57
C ILE A 28 0.91 -2.83 24.06
N THR A 29 1.92 -2.89 24.93
CA THR A 29 2.45 -4.15 25.46
C THR A 29 1.45 -4.88 26.35
N GLU A 30 0.71 -4.14 27.19
CA GLU A 30 -0.36 -4.67 28.04
C GLU A 30 -1.50 -5.25 27.19
N ARG A 31 -1.96 -4.50 26.19
CA ARG A 31 -3.00 -4.95 25.26
C ARG A 31 -2.55 -6.19 24.47
N SER A 32 -1.29 -6.22 24.06
CA SER A 32 -0.72 -7.33 23.29
C SER A 32 -0.33 -8.55 24.14
N GLY A 33 -0.41 -8.46 25.47
CA GLY A 33 0.00 -9.55 26.37
C GLY A 33 1.51 -9.88 26.31
N ILE A 34 2.37 -8.89 26.04
CA ILE A 34 3.83 -9.07 25.93
C ILE A 34 4.59 -8.17 26.91
N SER A 35 5.86 -8.49 27.16
CA SER A 35 6.76 -7.60 27.91
C SER A 35 7.26 -6.44 27.05
N LYS A 36 7.72 -5.35 27.69
CA LYS A 36 8.44 -4.27 26.99
C LYS A 36 9.67 -4.77 26.25
N GLY A 37 10.43 -5.69 26.85
CA GLY A 37 11.59 -6.30 26.19
C GLY A 37 11.19 -7.00 24.89
N ALA A 38 10.07 -7.74 24.89
CA ALA A 38 9.54 -8.37 23.68
C ALA A 38 9.08 -7.38 22.62
N PHE A 39 8.56 -6.20 23.01
CA PHE A 39 8.29 -5.11 22.09
C PHE A 39 9.58 -4.60 21.44
N TYR A 40 10.62 -4.33 22.23
CA TYR A 40 11.89 -3.80 21.70
C TYR A 40 12.68 -4.78 20.83
N LEU A 41 12.42 -6.09 20.96
CA LEU A 41 12.88 -7.09 19.99
C LEU A 41 12.16 -6.99 18.64
N SER A 42 10.96 -6.41 18.60
CA SER A 42 10.14 -6.27 17.41
C SER A 42 10.29 -4.88 16.77
N PHE A 43 10.26 -3.83 17.57
CA PHE A 43 10.32 -2.43 17.15
C PHE A 43 11.19 -1.64 18.13
N LYS A 44 12.19 -0.94 17.63
CA LYS A 44 13.10 -0.08 18.40
C LYS A 44 12.37 1.14 18.99
N SER A 45 11.27 1.58 18.38
CA SER A 45 10.49 2.72 18.86
C SER A 45 9.00 2.64 18.46
N LYS A 46 8.18 3.54 19.04
CA LYS A 46 6.78 3.74 18.60
C LYS A 46 6.72 4.27 17.17
N GLU A 47 7.71 5.04 16.75
CA GLU A 47 7.82 5.57 15.38
C GLU A 47 8.08 4.46 14.36
N GLU A 48 9.02 3.54 14.66
CA GLU A 48 9.28 2.38 13.80
C GLU A 48 8.03 1.49 13.66
N LEU A 49 7.27 1.34 14.75
CA LEU A 49 5.98 0.65 14.72
C LEU A 49 4.99 1.35 13.77
N ILE A 50 4.87 2.68 13.82
CA ILE A 50 3.97 3.43 12.93
C ILE A 50 4.39 3.27 11.46
N LEU A 51 5.68 3.37 11.17
CA LEU A 51 6.20 3.17 9.82
C LEU A 51 5.96 1.74 9.33
N ALA A 52 6.16 0.74 10.18
CA ALA A 52 5.88 -0.65 9.83
C ALA A 52 4.39 -0.92 9.55
N ILE A 53 3.49 -0.29 10.32
CA ILE A 53 2.04 -0.34 10.07
C ILE A 53 1.73 0.25 8.69
N VAL A 54 2.26 1.44 8.38
CA VAL A 54 2.03 2.12 7.10
C VAL A 54 2.57 1.31 5.94
N ASP A 55 3.80 0.80 6.06
CA ASP A 55 4.43 -0.03 5.05
C ASP A 55 3.61 -1.28 4.77
N TYR A 56 3.17 -1.97 5.82
CA TYR A 56 2.34 -3.16 5.68
C TYR A 56 1.03 -2.84 4.94
N PHE A 57 0.27 -1.82 5.38
CA PHE A 57 -1.02 -1.51 4.75
C PHE A 57 -0.85 -0.99 3.31
N MET A 58 0.06 -0.05 3.08
CA MET A 58 0.24 0.55 1.76
C MET A 58 0.85 -0.43 0.77
N ALA A 59 1.83 -1.25 1.16
CA ALA A 59 2.40 -2.26 0.28
C ALA A 59 1.38 -3.36 -0.05
N ASN A 60 0.49 -3.73 0.89
CA ASN A 60 -0.63 -4.62 0.58
C ASN A 60 -1.59 -3.99 -0.44
N THR A 61 -1.94 -2.70 -0.27
CA THR A 61 -2.77 -1.97 -1.24
C THR A 61 -2.14 -1.95 -2.63
N VAL A 62 -0.85 -1.61 -2.73
CA VAL A 62 -0.12 -1.62 -4.01
C VAL A 62 -0.11 -3.03 -4.62
N ALA A 63 0.15 -4.06 -3.81
CA ALA A 63 0.11 -5.43 -4.28
C ALA A 63 -1.28 -5.83 -4.80
N ASP A 64 -2.37 -5.41 -4.15
CA ASP A 64 -3.73 -5.68 -4.62
C ASP A 64 -4.06 -4.92 -5.90
N ILE A 65 -3.58 -3.68 -6.07
CA ILE A 65 -3.69 -2.92 -7.31
C ILE A 65 -2.91 -3.61 -8.45
N ASP A 66 -1.69 -4.07 -8.18
CA ASP A 66 -0.91 -4.82 -9.15
C ASP A 66 -1.64 -6.07 -9.64
N ARG A 67 -2.38 -6.73 -8.74
CA ARG A 67 -3.11 -7.95 -9.04
C ARG A 67 -4.23 -7.65 -10.02
N ILE A 68 -5.05 -6.63 -9.73
CA ILE A 68 -6.16 -6.27 -10.60
C ILE A 68 -5.68 -5.77 -11.97
N VAL A 69 -4.56 -5.04 -12.03
CA VAL A 69 -4.01 -4.55 -13.31
C VAL A 69 -3.59 -5.73 -14.18
N LYS A 70 -3.03 -6.79 -13.59
CA LYS A 70 -2.69 -8.02 -14.31
C LYS A 70 -3.94 -8.80 -14.73
N GLU A 71 -4.83 -9.10 -13.78
CA GLU A 71 -6.05 -9.90 -14.00
C GLU A 71 -7.01 -9.28 -15.02
N TYR A 72 -7.15 -7.95 -15.00
CA TYR A 72 -8.09 -7.20 -15.84
C TYR A 72 -7.40 -6.36 -16.92
N SER A 73 -6.17 -6.73 -17.30
CA SER A 73 -5.31 -5.98 -18.25
C SER A 73 -5.94 -5.64 -19.61
N HIS A 74 -7.04 -6.30 -19.98
CA HIS A 74 -7.77 -6.09 -21.24
C HIS A 74 -9.28 -5.92 -21.02
N SER A 75 -9.72 -5.72 -19.77
CA SER A 75 -11.14 -5.62 -19.42
C SER A 75 -11.56 -4.16 -19.26
N SER A 76 -12.73 -3.82 -19.80
CA SER A 76 -13.42 -2.55 -19.55
C SER A 76 -13.82 -2.38 -18.07
N GLU A 77 -13.77 -3.45 -17.27
CA GLU A 77 -14.10 -3.41 -15.84
C GLU A 77 -12.88 -3.09 -14.95
N LEU A 78 -11.67 -2.95 -15.50
CA LEU A 78 -10.46 -2.68 -14.70
C LEU A 78 -10.60 -1.45 -13.79
N LEU A 79 -11.21 -0.36 -14.26
CA LEU A 79 -11.42 0.84 -13.44
C LEU A 79 -12.43 0.59 -12.31
N TYR A 80 -13.48 -0.19 -12.57
CA TYR A 80 -14.42 -0.62 -11.54
C TYR A 80 -13.72 -1.42 -10.44
N HIS A 81 -12.92 -2.42 -10.81
CA HIS A 81 -12.19 -3.25 -9.85
C HIS A 81 -11.14 -2.46 -9.07
N TYR A 82 -10.54 -1.44 -9.67
CA TYR A 82 -9.68 -0.48 -8.97
C TYR A 82 -10.44 0.29 -7.89
N PHE A 83 -11.56 0.94 -8.23
CA PHE A 83 -12.35 1.65 -7.22
C PHE A 83 -12.88 0.71 -6.13
N TYR A 84 -13.38 -0.46 -6.51
CA TYR A 84 -13.90 -1.43 -5.56
C TYR A 84 -12.82 -1.90 -4.58
N THR A 85 -11.60 -2.17 -5.06
CA THR A 85 -10.46 -2.54 -4.22
C THR A 85 -10.09 -1.40 -3.27
N MET A 86 -10.01 -0.17 -3.76
CA MET A 86 -9.67 1.00 -2.94
C MET A 86 -10.72 1.26 -1.85
N PHE A 87 -12.01 1.27 -2.18
CA PHE A 87 -13.06 1.52 -1.20
C PHE A 87 -13.26 0.36 -0.22
N SER A 88 -13.12 -0.89 -0.66
CA SER A 88 -13.15 -2.05 0.25
C SER A 88 -12.03 -1.98 1.28
N MET A 89 -10.84 -1.49 0.89
CA MET A 89 -9.74 -1.28 1.83
C MET A 89 -10.08 -0.23 2.88
N PHE A 90 -10.70 0.88 2.50
CA PHE A 90 -11.14 1.91 3.46
C PHE A 90 -12.26 1.41 4.38
N GLU A 91 -13.19 0.60 3.88
CA GLU A 91 -14.22 -0.03 4.70
C GLU A 91 -13.62 -1.00 5.73
N GLN A 92 -12.67 -1.83 5.31
CA GLN A 92 -12.04 -2.84 6.19
C GLN A 92 -11.04 -2.25 7.19
N HIS A 93 -10.44 -1.10 6.85
CA HIS A 93 -9.37 -0.48 7.63
C HIS A 93 -9.69 0.96 8.02
N ALA A 94 -10.96 1.25 8.29
CA ALA A 94 -11.43 2.58 8.68
C ALA A 94 -10.66 3.14 9.88
N ASP A 95 -10.34 2.31 10.87
CA ASP A 95 -9.52 2.69 12.03
C ASP A 95 -8.12 3.17 11.62
N PHE A 96 -7.47 2.48 10.67
CA PHE A 96 -6.16 2.89 10.16
C PHE A 96 -6.23 4.19 9.38
N ALA A 97 -7.20 4.31 8.47
CA ALA A 97 -7.34 5.51 7.69
C ALA A 97 -7.72 6.71 8.58
N LYS A 98 -8.56 6.51 9.60
CA LYS A 98 -8.86 7.51 10.63
C LYS A 98 -7.60 7.96 11.38
N VAL A 99 -6.74 7.03 11.80
CA VAL A 99 -5.46 7.35 12.45
C VAL A 99 -4.56 8.19 11.56
N LEU A 100 -4.44 7.82 10.28
CA LEU A 100 -3.62 8.57 9.32
C LEU A 100 -4.20 9.96 8.99
N MET A 101 -5.53 10.11 8.97
CA MET A 101 -6.18 11.34 8.53
C MET A 101 -6.45 12.33 9.68
N MET A 102 -6.62 11.86 10.91
CA MET A 102 -7.08 12.71 12.02
C MET A 102 -6.02 13.10 13.04
N ASP A 103 -4.92 12.35 13.21
CA ASP A 103 -4.07 12.52 14.41
C ASP A 103 -2.57 12.20 14.21
N LEU A 104 -1.89 13.04 13.43
CA LEU A 104 -0.45 12.88 13.15
C LEU A 104 0.44 13.83 13.99
N PRO A 105 1.37 13.28 14.82
CA PRO A 105 2.38 14.09 15.48
C PRO A 105 3.32 14.76 14.48
N LYS A 106 3.66 16.04 14.70
CA LYS A 106 4.52 16.82 13.80
C LYS A 106 5.91 16.20 13.56
N THR A 107 6.47 15.48 14.52
CA THR A 107 7.82 14.88 14.40
C THR A 107 7.85 13.57 13.61
N VAL A 108 6.80 12.74 13.72
CA VAL A 108 6.60 11.55 12.87
C VAL A 108 6.31 11.95 11.43
N SER A 109 5.80 13.17 11.24
CA SER A 109 5.24 13.63 9.96
C SER A 109 6.23 13.58 8.80
N GLU A 110 7.53 13.84 8.96
CA GLU A 110 8.44 13.95 7.80
C GLU A 110 8.75 12.59 7.17
N THR A 111 9.28 11.64 7.95
CA THR A 111 9.57 10.28 7.47
C THR A 111 8.32 9.58 7.00
N LEU A 112 7.21 9.75 7.72
CA LEU A 112 5.93 9.19 7.31
C LEU A 112 5.42 9.82 6.01
N PHE A 113 5.53 11.14 5.86
CA PHE A 113 5.13 11.85 4.65
C PHE A 113 5.93 11.37 3.45
N LYS A 114 7.26 11.22 3.58
CA LYS A 114 8.11 10.62 2.54
C LYS A 114 7.62 9.21 2.18
N ARG A 115 7.31 8.38 3.19
CA ARG A 115 6.82 7.02 2.97
C ARG A 115 5.46 6.97 2.27
N LEU A 116 4.50 7.81 2.67
CA LEU A 116 3.21 7.93 2.00
C LEU A 116 3.37 8.47 0.57
N HIS A 117 4.30 9.40 0.35
CA HIS A 117 4.64 9.88 -0.99
C HIS A 117 5.21 8.80 -1.88
N TYR A 118 6.07 7.92 -1.34
CA TYR A 118 6.58 6.75 -2.03
C TYR A 118 5.45 5.87 -2.56
N PHE A 119 4.54 5.44 -1.69
CA PHE A 119 3.41 4.60 -2.09
C PHE A 119 2.43 5.31 -3.03
N ASN A 120 2.19 6.60 -2.82
CA ASN A 120 1.39 7.41 -3.76
C ASN A 120 1.99 7.40 -5.17
N GLY A 121 3.32 7.46 -5.29
CA GLY A 121 4.01 7.34 -6.57
C GLY A 121 3.72 6.00 -7.26
N LEU A 122 3.85 4.89 -6.53
CA LEU A 122 3.54 3.55 -7.03
C LEU A 122 2.09 3.44 -7.51
N VAL A 123 1.12 3.95 -6.74
CA VAL A 123 -0.30 3.95 -7.12
C VAL A 123 -0.54 4.81 -8.36
N VAL A 124 0.10 5.98 -8.47
CA VAL A 124 -0.01 6.86 -9.64
C VAL A 124 0.49 6.15 -10.90
N ASP A 125 1.60 5.42 -10.83
CA ASP A 125 2.11 4.65 -11.98
C ASP A 125 1.11 3.58 -12.46
N LYS A 126 0.45 2.90 -11.53
CA LYS A 126 -0.62 1.94 -11.86
C LYS A 126 -1.86 2.62 -12.41
N LEU A 127 -2.21 3.80 -11.92
CA LEU A 127 -3.32 4.59 -12.45
C LEU A 127 -3.08 5.01 -13.90
N PHE A 128 -1.86 5.40 -14.28
CA PHE A 128 -1.55 5.64 -15.69
C PHE A 128 -1.79 4.40 -16.54
N THR A 129 -1.35 3.22 -16.06
CA THR A 129 -1.60 1.95 -16.75
C THR A 129 -3.10 1.67 -16.89
N ILE A 130 -3.88 1.88 -15.83
CA ILE A 130 -5.34 1.70 -15.84
C ILE A 130 -6.00 2.65 -16.85
N VAL A 131 -5.60 3.93 -16.85
CA VAL A 131 -6.12 4.95 -17.77
C VAL A 131 -5.77 4.61 -19.22
N ASP A 132 -4.55 4.15 -19.49
CA ASP A 132 -4.13 3.76 -20.85
C ASP A 132 -4.91 2.55 -21.39
N VAL A 133 -5.21 1.57 -20.53
CA VAL A 133 -6.03 0.41 -20.88
C VAL A 133 -7.49 0.80 -21.13
N GLN A 134 -8.04 1.68 -20.27
CA GLN A 134 -9.47 2.03 -20.29
C GLN A 134 -9.83 3.07 -21.34
N PHE A 135 -8.91 4.00 -21.61
CA PHE A 135 -9.13 5.14 -22.50
C PHE A 135 -7.99 5.24 -23.53
N PRO A 136 -7.83 4.25 -24.43
CA PRO A 136 -6.69 4.18 -25.35
C PRO A 136 -6.63 5.35 -26.34
N THR A 137 -7.76 6.01 -26.61
CA THR A 137 -7.86 7.18 -27.49
C THR A 137 -7.69 8.52 -26.76
N LEU A 138 -7.48 8.51 -25.45
CA LEU A 138 -7.31 9.72 -24.65
C LEU A 138 -6.02 10.45 -25.06
N GLN A 139 -6.14 11.77 -25.25
CA GLN A 139 -4.99 12.61 -25.60
C GLN A 139 -3.94 12.60 -24.49
N SER A 140 -2.66 12.65 -24.87
CA SER A 140 -1.56 12.41 -23.92
C SER A 140 -1.45 13.43 -22.80
N ASP A 141 -1.87 14.67 -23.05
CA ASP A 141 -1.93 15.76 -22.07
C ASP A 141 -3.11 15.58 -21.10
N MET A 142 -4.22 14.99 -21.53
CA MET A 142 -5.39 14.71 -20.69
C MET A 142 -5.22 13.51 -19.76
N ARG A 143 -4.26 12.60 -20.03
CA ARG A 143 -4.00 11.43 -19.15
C ARG A 143 -3.73 11.83 -17.71
N ALA A 144 -2.91 12.85 -17.50
CA ALA A 144 -2.57 13.32 -16.16
C ALA A 144 -3.80 13.92 -15.45
N ASP A 145 -4.65 14.65 -16.16
CA ASP A 145 -5.92 15.15 -15.61
C ASP A 145 -6.85 14.01 -15.19
N ILE A 146 -7.02 12.97 -16.00
CA ILE A 146 -7.87 11.83 -15.64
C ILE A 146 -7.31 11.06 -14.44
N VAL A 147 -6.00 10.84 -14.38
CA VAL A 147 -5.35 10.27 -13.18
C VAL A 147 -5.60 11.15 -11.95
N HIS A 148 -5.50 12.48 -12.09
CA HIS A 148 -5.77 13.41 -11.00
C HIS A 148 -7.23 13.35 -10.53
N VAL A 149 -8.17 13.32 -11.47
CA VAL A 149 -9.61 13.18 -11.21
C VAL A 149 -9.90 11.88 -10.44
N ILE A 150 -9.36 10.75 -10.89
CA ILE A 150 -9.55 9.46 -10.22
C ILE A 150 -9.07 9.54 -8.75
N ARG A 151 -7.89 10.12 -8.51
CA ARG A 151 -7.36 10.31 -7.16
C ARG A 151 -8.23 11.23 -6.31
N GLY A 152 -8.69 12.35 -6.89
CA GLY A 152 -9.58 13.29 -6.22
C GLY A 152 -10.91 12.64 -5.82
N LEU A 153 -11.52 11.88 -6.74
CA LEU A 153 -12.77 11.16 -6.48
C LEU A 153 -12.60 10.11 -5.37
N ILE A 154 -11.51 9.34 -5.36
CA ILE A 154 -11.23 8.44 -4.23
C ILE A 154 -11.15 9.22 -2.93
N GLY A 155 -10.33 10.26 -2.87
CA GLY A 155 -10.16 11.05 -1.64
C GLY A 155 -11.49 11.57 -1.10
N ILE A 156 -12.33 12.15 -1.96
CA ILE A 156 -13.62 12.72 -1.59
C ILE A 156 -14.61 11.64 -1.14
N TYR A 157 -14.76 10.55 -1.89
CA TYR A 157 -15.75 9.52 -1.55
C TYR A 157 -15.32 8.63 -0.39
N THR A 158 -14.02 8.57 -0.08
CA THR A 158 -13.53 7.92 1.13
C THR A 158 -14.05 8.61 2.41
N ASP A 159 -14.38 9.91 2.37
CA ASP A 159 -14.95 10.61 3.53
C ASP A 159 -16.29 10.03 3.97
N CYS A 160 -17.05 9.41 3.05
CA CYS A 160 -18.31 8.75 3.36
C CYS A 160 -18.17 7.63 4.41
N PHE A 161 -16.99 6.99 4.48
CA PHE A 161 -16.71 5.88 5.40
C PHE A 161 -16.37 6.33 6.82
N PHE A 162 -16.08 7.62 7.05
CA PHE A 162 -15.73 8.15 8.38
C PHE A 162 -16.86 8.91 9.06
N HIS A 163 -17.80 9.48 8.29
CA HIS A 163 -18.78 10.44 8.80
C HIS A 163 -20.21 9.88 8.85
N THR A 164 -20.46 8.70 8.27
CA THR A 164 -21.80 8.12 8.21
C THR A 164 -21.86 6.81 9.02
N ASN A 165 -22.96 6.61 9.74
CA ASN A 165 -23.25 5.33 10.42
C ASN A 165 -23.92 4.30 9.47
N GLU A 166 -24.10 4.66 8.20
CA GLU A 166 -24.75 3.82 7.21
C GLU A 166 -23.70 3.08 6.38
N ARG A 167 -24.02 1.85 5.98
CA ARG A 167 -23.14 1.10 5.07
C ARG A 167 -23.22 1.71 3.68
N VAL A 168 -22.06 2.00 3.10
CA VAL A 168 -21.93 2.46 1.73
C VAL A 168 -22.16 1.28 0.79
N ASP A 169 -23.10 1.41 -0.16
CA ASP A 169 -23.23 0.44 -1.26
C ASP A 169 -22.04 0.61 -2.21
N LEU A 170 -21.02 -0.22 -2.02
CA LEU A 170 -19.78 -0.18 -2.81
C LEU A 170 -20.04 -0.40 -4.30
N HIS A 171 -20.99 -1.26 -4.67
CA HIS A 171 -21.27 -1.53 -6.07
C HIS A 171 -21.86 -0.30 -6.74
N HIS A 172 -22.87 0.33 -6.12
CA HIS A 172 -23.48 1.54 -6.63
C HIS A 172 -22.46 2.70 -6.70
N LEU A 173 -21.68 2.88 -5.64
CA LEU A 173 -20.64 3.91 -5.58
C LEU A 173 -19.61 3.75 -6.70
N CYS A 174 -19.04 2.55 -6.85
CA CYS A 174 -18.01 2.28 -7.87
C CYS A 174 -18.57 2.46 -9.28
N THR A 175 -19.77 1.93 -9.56
CA THR A 175 -20.43 2.07 -10.86
C THR A 175 -20.64 3.55 -11.21
N SER A 176 -21.13 4.34 -10.25
CA SER A 176 -21.38 5.77 -10.46
C SER A 176 -20.10 6.59 -10.61
N ILE A 177 -19.00 6.20 -9.98
CA ILE A 177 -17.70 6.89 -10.14
C ILE A 177 -17.05 6.54 -11.48
N VAL A 178 -17.11 5.28 -11.91
CA VAL A 178 -16.63 4.85 -13.24
C VAL A 178 -17.34 5.62 -14.34
N GLU A 179 -18.66 5.77 -14.25
CA GLU A 179 -19.45 6.59 -15.18
C GLU A 179 -18.91 8.03 -15.25
N LYS A 180 -18.71 8.69 -14.10
CA LYS A 180 -18.20 10.07 -14.03
C LYS A 180 -16.82 10.20 -14.67
N VAL A 181 -15.90 9.28 -14.37
CA VAL A 181 -14.54 9.30 -14.95
C VAL A 181 -14.61 9.07 -16.45
N THR A 182 -15.47 8.16 -16.91
CA THR A 182 -15.66 7.86 -18.35
C THR A 182 -16.15 9.10 -19.10
N VAL A 183 -17.21 9.75 -18.60
CA VAL A 183 -17.73 11.00 -19.19
C VAL A 183 -16.65 12.08 -19.24
N LEU A 184 -15.83 12.22 -18.20
CA LEU A 184 -14.73 13.20 -18.21
C LEU A 184 -13.64 12.83 -19.22
N ALA A 185 -13.23 11.56 -19.27
CA ALA A 185 -12.21 11.10 -20.21
C ALA A 185 -12.65 11.25 -21.68
N GLU A 186 -13.93 11.06 -21.97
CA GLU A 186 -14.45 11.12 -23.34
C GLU A 186 -14.74 12.53 -23.85
N HIS A 187 -15.04 13.48 -22.94
CA HIS A 187 -15.57 14.78 -23.33
C HIS A 187 -14.72 15.99 -22.95
N THR A 188 -13.74 15.85 -22.04
CA THR A 188 -12.89 16.98 -21.65
C THR A 188 -11.72 17.18 -22.61
N THR A 189 -11.38 18.44 -22.88
CA THR A 189 -10.36 18.82 -23.87
C THR A 189 -9.38 19.89 -23.37
N ILE A 190 -9.56 20.37 -22.15
CA ILE A 190 -8.74 21.43 -21.55
C ILE A 190 -7.91 20.80 -20.43
N PRO A 191 -6.59 20.62 -20.62
CA PRO A 191 -5.73 20.06 -19.59
C PRO A 191 -5.48 21.09 -18.48
N SER A 192 -5.44 20.62 -17.23
CA SER A 192 -5.22 21.45 -16.04
C SER A 192 -4.06 20.96 -15.18
N VAL A 193 -3.71 19.67 -15.28
CA VAL A 193 -2.67 19.04 -14.48
C VAL A 193 -1.56 18.51 -15.38
N HIS A 194 -0.39 19.14 -15.32
CA HIS A 194 0.79 18.55 -15.94
C HIS A 194 1.29 17.32 -15.17
N LYS A 195 1.85 16.32 -15.87
CA LYS A 195 2.39 15.09 -15.26
C LYS A 195 3.35 15.40 -14.09
N SER A 196 4.19 16.42 -14.20
CA SER A 196 5.12 16.82 -13.13
C SER A 196 4.45 17.27 -11.82
N HIS A 197 3.17 17.65 -11.85
CA HIS A 197 2.42 17.98 -10.63
C HIS A 197 1.90 16.74 -9.91
N LEU A 198 1.78 15.60 -10.61
CA LEU A 198 1.45 14.30 -10.01
C LEU A 198 2.69 13.64 -9.40
N TYR A 199 3.84 13.84 -10.05
CA TYR A 199 5.17 13.39 -9.61
C TYR A 199 5.97 14.58 -9.10
N ARG A 200 5.62 15.12 -7.92
CA ARG A 200 6.62 15.92 -7.20
C ARG A 200 7.68 14.92 -6.73
N ASN A 201 8.83 14.93 -7.40
CA ASN A 201 10.07 14.25 -7.00
C ASN A 201 10.45 14.69 -5.59
N ALA A 202 9.81 14.13 -4.57
CA ALA A 202 10.54 13.78 -3.37
C ALA A 202 11.36 12.55 -3.79
N GLU A 203 12.66 12.60 -3.59
CA GLU A 203 13.53 11.42 -3.63
C GLU A 203 12.74 10.25 -3.03
N LEU A 204 12.29 9.33 -3.89
CA LEU A 204 11.46 8.21 -3.51
C LEU A 204 12.38 7.31 -2.68
N GLU A 205 12.41 7.51 -1.37
CA GLU A 205 13.21 6.67 -0.45
C GLU A 205 12.55 5.30 -0.38
N GLU A 206 12.85 4.50 -1.41
CA GLU A 206 12.77 3.05 -1.35
C GLU A 206 13.46 2.57 -0.07
N ARG A 207 12.98 1.46 0.51
CA ARG A 207 13.72 0.85 1.61
C ARG A 207 15.15 0.58 1.15
N SER A 208 16.12 0.79 2.03
CA SER A 208 17.49 0.41 1.68
C SER A 208 17.60 -1.11 1.57
N LEU A 209 18.61 -1.59 0.83
CA LEU A 209 18.88 -3.02 0.75
C LEU A 209 19.04 -3.66 2.14
N ASP A 210 19.71 -2.96 3.07
CA ASP A 210 19.88 -3.41 4.46
C ASP A 210 18.54 -3.51 5.21
N GLU A 211 17.63 -2.56 4.99
CA GLU A 211 16.29 -2.59 5.59
C GLU A 211 15.46 -3.75 5.03
N VAL A 212 15.57 -4.03 3.73
CA VAL A 212 14.88 -5.15 3.08
C VAL A 212 15.46 -6.49 3.56
N GLN A 213 16.78 -6.62 3.67
CA GLN A 213 17.42 -7.82 4.22
C GLN A 213 17.00 -8.08 5.66
N GLN A 214 16.94 -7.06 6.52
CA GLN A 214 16.43 -7.19 7.89
C GLN A 214 14.97 -7.66 7.93
N LEU A 215 14.12 -7.17 7.02
CA LEU A 215 12.74 -7.65 6.91
C LEU A 215 12.69 -9.13 6.52
N ILE A 216 13.51 -9.55 5.58
CA ILE A 216 13.58 -10.93 5.10
C ILE A 216 14.00 -11.87 6.24
N GLU A 217 15.11 -11.58 6.92
CA GLU A 217 15.63 -12.39 8.02
C GLU A 217 14.57 -12.60 9.11
N GLN A 218 13.84 -11.54 9.45
CA GLN A 218 12.77 -11.60 10.44
C GLN A 218 11.59 -12.44 9.95
N LEU A 219 11.17 -12.27 8.70
CA LEU A 219 10.04 -13.01 8.14
C LEU A 219 10.35 -14.50 7.99
N GLU A 220 11.58 -14.85 7.63
CA GLU A 220 12.00 -16.23 7.46
C GLU A 220 11.94 -17.03 8.78
N GLN A 221 12.32 -16.41 9.90
CA GLN A 221 12.19 -17.01 11.24
C GLN A 221 10.73 -17.26 11.65
N GLU A 222 9.84 -16.48 11.06
CA GLU A 222 8.45 -16.37 11.45
C GLU A 222 7.48 -17.16 10.56
N LEU A 223 7.91 -17.51 9.35
CA LEU A 223 7.13 -18.28 8.38
C LEU A 223 7.22 -19.79 8.66
N PRO A 224 6.10 -20.53 8.51
CA PRO A 224 6.14 -21.99 8.52
C PRO A 224 6.99 -22.50 7.35
N ALA A 225 7.51 -23.72 7.50
CA ALA A 225 8.21 -24.40 6.40
C ALA A 225 7.26 -24.55 5.19
N GLY A 226 7.76 -24.27 3.98
CA GLY A 226 6.98 -24.35 2.75
C GLY A 226 7.49 -23.38 1.68
N ILE A 227 6.79 -23.39 0.53
CA ILE A 227 7.21 -22.71 -0.70
C ILE A 227 7.49 -21.22 -0.48
N ALA A 228 6.67 -20.52 0.30
CA ALA A 228 6.87 -19.08 0.58
C ALA A 228 8.19 -18.84 1.34
N ARG A 229 8.48 -19.64 2.36
CA ARG A 229 9.74 -19.53 3.14
C ARG A 229 10.95 -19.90 2.29
N ASP A 230 10.87 -20.98 1.53
CA ASP A 230 11.95 -21.43 0.66
C ASP A 230 12.24 -20.39 -0.43
N SER A 231 11.19 -19.79 -1.00
CA SER A 231 11.32 -18.72 -1.99
C SER A 231 11.95 -17.47 -1.40
N LEU A 232 11.55 -17.12 -0.17
CA LEU A 232 12.10 -15.98 0.55
C LEU A 232 13.60 -16.16 0.81
N ALA A 233 14.03 -17.35 1.28
CA ALA A 233 15.43 -17.65 1.55
C ALA A 233 16.29 -17.58 0.28
N LEU A 234 15.77 -18.08 -0.85
CA LEU A 234 16.45 -18.00 -2.15
C LEU A 234 16.58 -16.55 -2.64
N LEU A 235 15.52 -15.74 -2.48
CA LEU A 235 15.56 -14.32 -2.81
C LEU A 235 16.49 -13.53 -1.89
N ALA A 236 16.58 -13.89 -0.61
CA ALA A 236 17.55 -13.30 0.33
C ALA A 236 18.99 -13.49 -0.16
N LYS A 237 19.30 -14.71 -0.61
CA LYS A 237 20.59 -15.03 -1.20
C LYS A 237 20.83 -14.23 -2.49
N GLU A 238 19.83 -14.17 -3.38
CA GLU A 238 19.92 -13.45 -4.65
C GLU A 238 20.22 -11.95 -4.46
N LEU A 239 19.64 -11.32 -3.44
CA LEU A 239 19.93 -9.93 -3.08
C LEU A 239 21.39 -9.68 -2.68
N SER A 240 22.08 -10.71 -2.17
CA SER A 240 23.46 -10.62 -1.71
C SER A 240 24.46 -11.07 -2.77
N GLU A 241 24.10 -12.12 -3.51
CA GLU A 241 24.91 -12.76 -4.54
C GLU A 241 24.02 -13.10 -5.76
N PRO A 242 23.84 -12.14 -6.70
CA PRO A 242 23.00 -12.34 -7.87
C PRO A 242 23.52 -13.48 -8.75
N SER A 243 22.68 -14.50 -8.95
CA SER A 243 23.07 -15.72 -9.67
C SER A 243 21.91 -16.42 -10.37
N LEU A 244 20.66 -16.05 -10.05
CA LEU A 244 19.47 -16.71 -10.56
C LEU A 244 19.04 -16.13 -11.91
N PRO A 245 18.54 -16.96 -12.85
CA PRO A 245 17.93 -16.45 -14.06
C PRO A 245 16.69 -15.59 -13.76
N PRO A 246 16.39 -14.53 -14.55
CA PRO A 246 15.24 -13.65 -14.30
C PRO A 246 13.90 -14.37 -14.19
N ALA A 247 13.70 -15.43 -14.99
CA ALA A 247 12.49 -16.25 -14.92
C ALA A 247 12.34 -16.99 -13.58
N VAL A 248 13.45 -17.37 -12.95
CA VAL A 248 13.45 -17.98 -11.62
C VAL A 248 13.11 -16.92 -10.57
N VAL A 249 13.74 -15.74 -10.65
CA VAL A 249 13.45 -14.62 -9.74
C VAL A 249 11.96 -14.26 -9.76
N GLU A 250 11.35 -14.11 -10.94
CA GLU A 250 9.90 -13.84 -11.04
C GLU A 250 9.05 -15.01 -10.51
N GLY A 251 9.47 -16.27 -10.71
CA GLY A 251 8.81 -17.42 -10.11
C GLY A 251 8.82 -17.39 -8.58
N LEU A 252 9.96 -17.04 -7.97
CA LEU A 252 10.10 -16.91 -6.52
C LEU A 252 9.28 -15.73 -5.98
N LEU A 253 9.29 -14.59 -6.68
CA LEU A 253 8.44 -13.44 -6.33
C LEU A 253 6.95 -13.79 -6.41
N GLN A 254 6.55 -14.58 -7.42
CA GLN A 254 5.18 -15.03 -7.58
C GLN A 254 4.74 -15.94 -6.42
N ASN A 255 5.61 -16.81 -5.93
CA ASN A 255 5.31 -17.64 -4.75
C ASN A 255 5.04 -16.80 -3.50
N LEU A 256 5.81 -15.73 -3.29
CA LEU A 256 5.57 -14.78 -2.19
C LEU A 256 4.27 -13.98 -2.41
N TYR A 257 3.97 -13.64 -3.66
CA TYR A 257 2.80 -12.85 -4.01
C TYR A 257 1.47 -13.57 -3.77
N LEU A 258 1.47 -14.90 -3.90
CA LEU A 258 0.27 -15.75 -3.69
C LEU A 258 -0.07 -15.98 -2.21
N THR A 259 0.80 -15.56 -1.28
CA THR A 259 0.64 -15.81 0.15
C THR A 259 0.34 -14.49 0.87
N LYS A 260 -0.78 -14.43 1.61
CA LYS A 260 -1.28 -13.20 2.26
C LYS A 260 -0.22 -12.55 3.15
N GLU A 261 0.54 -13.37 3.84
CA GLU A 261 1.60 -13.03 4.77
C GLU A 261 2.79 -12.33 4.10
N THR A 262 3.10 -12.68 2.85
CA THR A 262 4.33 -12.23 2.16
C THR A 262 4.08 -11.34 0.95
N LYS A 263 2.82 -11.20 0.49
CA LYS A 263 2.52 -10.45 -0.74
C LYS A 263 3.03 -9.00 -0.73
N TRP A 264 2.93 -8.34 0.41
CA TRP A 264 3.36 -6.95 0.59
C TRP A 264 4.88 -6.79 0.42
N LEU A 265 5.66 -7.82 0.79
CA LEU A 265 7.12 -7.77 0.73
C LEU A 265 7.61 -7.70 -0.73
N VAL A 266 6.85 -8.25 -1.67
CA VAL A 266 7.17 -8.20 -3.11
C VAL A 266 7.34 -6.76 -3.62
N VAL A 267 6.58 -5.81 -3.06
CA VAL A 267 6.68 -4.38 -3.41
C VAL A 267 8.06 -3.83 -3.08
N PHE A 268 8.66 -4.26 -1.98
CA PHE A 268 9.98 -3.84 -1.54
C PHE A 268 11.13 -4.66 -2.14
N LEU A 269 10.87 -5.91 -2.52
CA LEU A 269 11.88 -6.77 -3.14
C LEU A 269 12.14 -6.41 -4.60
N ARG A 270 11.08 -6.08 -5.35
CA ARG A 270 11.14 -5.88 -6.81
C ARG A 270 12.24 -4.90 -7.25
N PRO A 271 12.37 -3.70 -6.68
CA PRO A 271 13.31 -2.74 -7.25
C PRO A 271 14.78 -3.04 -6.91
N HIS A 272 15.05 -3.89 -5.92
CA HIS A 272 16.40 -4.43 -5.65
C HIS A 272 16.77 -5.68 -6.45
N LEU A 273 15.81 -6.33 -7.10
CA LEU A 273 16.01 -7.58 -7.86
C LEU A 273 15.98 -7.40 -9.38
N GLN A 274 15.73 -6.17 -9.86
CA GLN A 274 15.62 -5.83 -11.28
C GLN A 274 16.89 -5.13 -11.84
N ALA A 275 18.06 -5.42 -11.29
CA ALA A 275 19.36 -4.93 -11.78
C ALA A 275 19.98 -5.83 -12.84
#